data_AF-A0AAV0Y8S4-F1
#
_entry.id   AF-A0AAV0Y8S4-F1
#
_cell.length_a   1.000
_cell.length_b   1.000
_cell.length_c   1.000
_cell.angle_alpha   90.00
_cell.angle_beta   90.00
_cell.angle_gamma   90.00
#
_symmetry.space_group_name_H-M   'P 1'
#
loop_
_entity.id
_entity.type
_entity.pdbx_description
1 polymer ?
#
loop_
_entity_poly.entity_id
_entity_poly.type
_entity_poly.pdbx_seq_one_letter_code
_entity_poly.pdbx_strand_id
1 'polypeptide(L)'
;MEYEIADFNNVLNGSDWSITARVLKKSDVLPFKNGNGKYFSTILIDKTTDIRATAFGDDVDRLFSQLQVNHVYNIKNGEIKRAEKAYNNTKHDYEIIFNSSTIIERCGVTDIPSHPQLKTIENVFSMVLNTLIDTIGIIIKIEQLKTIKKNNCNDIYKLRNIILADSTGSVTVTLWNTEATDCNASEGDIMSIIGGKIIDFKNVKKISVTGSSKIEINPYWNETLDLQSWYKEFEKKKLLNLSQVSVGSQELHMFEISQSNRNTTEYERILQQNKIDEDLISKRLLELNDEEHKIKTERADLNFKKQRLSIERESIKSHLEN
;
A
#
# COMPACT_ATOMS: atom_id res chain seq x y z
N MET A 1 -4.75 15.19 -27.06
CA MET A 1 -5.46 15.39 -25.78
C MET A 1 -4.55 14.99 -24.65
N GLU A 2 -4.58 15.69 -23.53
CA GLU A 2 -3.82 15.32 -22.32
C GLU A 2 -4.61 14.30 -21.52
N TYR A 3 -3.92 13.27 -21.04
CA TYR A 3 -4.48 12.14 -20.32
C TYR A 3 -3.68 11.90 -19.03
N GLU A 4 -4.31 11.24 -18.07
CA GLU A 4 -3.61 10.65 -16.93
C GLU A 4 -3.13 9.25 -17.31
N ILE A 5 -2.02 8.80 -16.72
CA ILE A 5 -1.46 7.47 -16.98
C ILE A 5 -2.47 6.39 -16.60
N ALA A 6 -3.27 6.57 -15.55
CA ALA A 6 -4.29 5.60 -15.14
C ALA A 6 -5.36 5.32 -16.21
N ASP A 7 -5.57 6.24 -17.16
CA ASP A 7 -6.56 6.08 -18.24
C ASP A 7 -6.04 5.25 -19.41
N PHE A 8 -4.74 4.90 -19.41
CA PHE A 8 -4.10 4.30 -20.57
C PHE A 8 -4.60 2.88 -20.84
N ASN A 9 -5.08 2.68 -22.06
CA ASN A 9 -5.51 1.39 -22.56
C ASN A 9 -5.33 1.30 -24.08
N ASN A 10 -5.62 0.13 -24.66
CA ASN A 10 -5.42 -0.13 -26.08
C ASN A 10 -6.29 0.72 -27.04
N VAL A 11 -7.36 1.35 -26.56
CA VAL A 11 -8.23 2.22 -27.39
C VAL A 11 -7.50 3.51 -27.78
N LEU A 12 -6.50 3.92 -27.01
CA LEU A 12 -5.69 5.10 -27.32
C LEU A 12 -4.70 4.86 -28.48
N ASN A 13 -4.54 3.63 -28.98
CA ASN A 13 -3.74 3.37 -30.18
C ASN A 13 -4.38 4.05 -31.40
N GLY A 14 -3.58 4.85 -32.13
CA GLY A 14 -4.05 5.62 -33.28
C GLY A 14 -4.77 6.92 -32.92
N SER A 15 -4.79 7.31 -31.63
CA SER A 15 -5.25 8.62 -31.17
C SER A 15 -4.08 9.52 -30.81
N ASP A 16 -4.25 10.85 -30.95
CA ASP A 16 -3.28 11.85 -30.50
C ASP A 16 -3.35 12.02 -28.98
N TRP A 17 -2.62 11.17 -28.24
CA TRP A 17 -2.51 11.24 -26.80
C TRP A 17 -1.24 11.96 -26.35
N SER A 18 -1.31 12.59 -25.18
CA SER A 18 -0.17 13.19 -24.48
C SER A 18 -0.31 12.99 -22.99
N ILE A 19 0.82 12.83 -22.29
CA ILE A 19 0.91 12.78 -20.83
C ILE A 19 2.00 13.71 -20.34
N THR A 20 1.84 14.24 -19.14
CA THR A 20 2.92 14.93 -18.43
C THR A 20 3.41 14.01 -17.31
N ALA A 21 4.64 13.52 -17.41
CA ALA A 21 5.15 12.48 -16.53
C ALA A 21 6.62 12.70 -16.14
N ARG A 22 6.99 12.28 -14.92
CA ARG A 22 8.38 12.25 -14.45
C ARG A 22 9.02 10.91 -14.77
N VAL A 23 10.28 10.94 -15.20
CA VAL A 23 11.12 9.74 -15.33
C VAL A 23 11.58 9.29 -13.94
N LEU A 24 10.97 8.25 -13.40
CA LEU A 24 11.31 7.71 -12.08
C LEU A 24 12.53 6.79 -12.12
N LYS A 25 12.66 5.98 -13.18
CA LYS A 25 13.81 5.09 -13.40
C LYS A 25 14.12 5.03 -14.88
N LYS A 26 15.39 4.88 -15.23
CA LYS A 26 15.85 4.60 -16.60
C LYS A 26 16.88 3.48 -16.54
N SER A 27 16.75 2.47 -17.39
CA SER A 27 17.78 1.43 -17.54
C SER A 27 18.94 1.96 -18.37
N ASP A 28 20.08 1.26 -18.32
CA ASP A 28 21.09 1.41 -19.36
C ASP A 28 20.56 0.95 -20.72
N VAL A 29 21.32 1.23 -21.77
CA VAL A 29 21.09 0.65 -23.09
C VAL A 29 21.51 -0.81 -23.05
N LEU A 30 20.54 -1.71 -23.22
CA LEU A 30 20.74 -3.15 -23.18
C LEU A 30 20.61 -3.75 -24.58
N PRO A 31 21.44 -4.75 -24.93
CA PRO A 31 21.27 -5.51 -26.16
C PRO A 31 20.05 -6.45 -26.05
N PHE A 32 19.48 -6.84 -27.20
CA PHE A 32 18.51 -7.93 -27.22
C PHE A 32 19.16 -9.26 -26.80
N LYS A 33 18.41 -10.08 -26.05
CA LYS A 33 18.87 -11.42 -25.66
C LYS A 33 19.10 -12.31 -26.87
N ASN A 34 18.21 -12.21 -27.87
CA ASN A 34 18.26 -12.98 -29.11
C ASN A 34 18.11 -12.02 -30.29
N GLY A 35 19.16 -11.86 -31.09
CA GLY A 35 19.16 -11.03 -32.30
C GLY A 35 19.99 -9.75 -32.19
N ASN A 36 20.05 -9.01 -33.30
CA ASN A 36 20.76 -7.74 -33.38
C ASN A 36 19.80 -6.61 -32.98
N GLY A 37 20.20 -5.80 -31.99
CA GLY A 37 19.45 -4.62 -31.59
C GLY A 37 19.71 -4.23 -30.14
N LYS A 38 19.15 -3.08 -29.77
CA LYS A 38 19.28 -2.47 -28.45
C LYS A 38 17.96 -1.86 -28.01
N TYR A 39 17.79 -1.74 -26.71
CA TYR A 39 16.66 -1.06 -26.11
C TYR A 39 17.08 -0.38 -24.82
N PHE A 40 16.28 0.58 -24.38
CA PHE A 40 16.26 0.99 -22.99
C PHE A 40 14.82 1.10 -22.53
N SER A 41 14.60 0.91 -21.25
CA SER A 41 13.29 1.08 -20.63
C SER A 41 13.33 2.12 -19.53
N THR A 42 12.20 2.77 -19.32
CA THR A 42 11.99 3.78 -18.30
C THR A 42 10.70 3.50 -17.56
N ILE A 43 10.64 3.91 -16.29
CA ILE A 43 9.37 3.99 -15.55
C ILE A 43 8.99 5.46 -15.50
N LEU A 44 7.83 5.77 -16.04
CA LEU A 44 7.21 7.09 -16.02
C LEU A 44 6.17 7.12 -14.93
N ILE A 45 6.02 8.24 -14.24
CA ILE A 45 5.02 8.43 -13.21
C ILE A 45 4.34 9.78 -13.34
N ASP A 46 3.05 9.82 -13.08
CA ASP A 46 2.25 11.03 -12.91
C ASP A 46 1.61 11.04 -11.50
N LYS A 47 0.54 11.81 -11.30
CA LYS A 47 -0.16 11.85 -10.00
C LYS A 47 -0.99 10.59 -9.73
N THR A 48 -1.25 9.79 -10.75
CA THR A 48 -2.19 8.67 -10.68
C THR A 48 -1.49 7.34 -10.51
N THR A 49 -0.51 7.02 -11.37
CA THR A 49 0.17 5.72 -11.37
C THR A 49 1.47 5.75 -12.17
N ASP A 50 2.23 4.65 -12.09
CA ASP A 50 3.44 4.43 -12.87
C ASP A 50 3.19 3.53 -14.08
N ILE A 51 3.85 3.82 -15.20
CA ILE A 51 3.82 3.04 -16.43
C ILE A 51 5.23 2.82 -16.97
N ARG A 52 5.48 1.64 -17.50
CA ARG A 52 6.73 1.34 -18.20
C ARG A 52 6.67 1.88 -19.62
N ALA A 53 7.76 2.48 -20.09
CA ALA A 53 7.96 2.82 -21.48
C ALA A 53 9.29 2.26 -22.01
N THR A 54 9.33 1.83 -23.27
CA THR A 54 10.52 1.21 -23.88
C THR A 54 10.79 1.80 -25.27
N ALA A 55 12.05 2.15 -25.55
CA ALA A 55 12.52 2.49 -26.89
C ALA A 55 13.36 1.34 -27.45
N PHE A 56 13.26 1.09 -28.75
CA PHE A 56 13.98 0.04 -29.46
C PHE A 56 14.77 0.62 -30.64
N GLY A 57 15.90 0.00 -30.99
CA GLY A 57 16.65 0.32 -32.21
C GLY A 57 17.03 1.80 -32.28
N ASP A 58 16.64 2.47 -33.37
CA ASP A 58 16.97 3.88 -33.65
C ASP A 58 16.33 4.85 -32.64
N ASP A 59 15.19 4.49 -32.05
CA ASP A 59 14.55 5.32 -31.02
C ASP A 59 15.39 5.38 -29.72
N VAL A 60 16.26 4.40 -29.49
CA VAL A 60 17.25 4.45 -28.41
C VAL A 60 18.19 5.63 -28.63
N ASP A 61 18.77 5.74 -29.82
CA ASP A 61 19.74 6.79 -30.15
C ASP A 61 19.11 8.18 -30.06
N ARG A 62 17.84 8.28 -30.44
CA ARG A 62 17.09 9.54 -30.41
C ARG A 62 16.71 9.97 -28.99
N LEU A 63 16.22 9.04 -28.16
CA LEU A 63 15.54 9.40 -26.90
C LEU A 63 16.40 9.19 -25.64
N PHE A 64 17.43 8.35 -25.69
CA PHE A 64 18.16 7.94 -24.48
C PHE A 64 18.85 9.11 -23.77
N SER A 65 19.43 10.05 -24.51
CA SER A 65 20.08 11.25 -23.97
C SER A 65 19.07 12.32 -23.50
N GLN A 66 17.89 12.36 -24.12
CA GLN A 66 16.84 13.34 -23.82
C GLN A 66 16.14 13.03 -22.50
N LEU A 67 15.79 11.76 -22.26
CA LEU A 67 15.11 11.30 -21.05
C LEU A 67 16.12 11.15 -19.91
N GLN A 68 15.97 11.96 -18.88
CA GLN A 68 16.83 11.98 -17.69
C GLN A 68 16.00 11.66 -16.46
N VAL A 69 16.56 10.86 -15.55
CA VAL A 69 15.90 10.52 -14.27
C VAL A 69 15.60 11.80 -13.49
N ASN A 70 14.47 11.79 -12.79
CA ASN A 70 13.89 12.89 -12.01
C ASN A 70 13.45 14.12 -12.81
N HIS A 71 13.52 14.10 -14.14
CA HIS A 71 12.99 15.17 -14.98
C HIS A 71 11.56 14.87 -15.43
N VAL A 72 10.80 15.93 -15.67
CA VAL A 72 9.40 15.88 -16.10
C VAL A 72 9.33 16.21 -17.59
N TYR A 73 8.53 15.46 -18.32
CA TYR A 73 8.36 15.61 -19.76
C TYR A 73 6.88 15.56 -20.12
N ASN A 74 6.51 16.35 -21.11
CA ASN A 74 5.31 16.11 -21.88
C ASN A 74 5.66 15.14 -23.01
N ILE A 75 5.05 13.95 -22.97
CA ILE A 75 5.30 12.86 -23.90
C ILE A 75 4.04 12.69 -24.74
N LYS A 76 4.21 12.76 -26.06
CA LYS A 76 3.12 12.62 -27.03
C LYS A 76 3.39 11.43 -27.93
N ASN A 77 2.33 10.71 -28.28
CA ASN A 77 2.35 9.57 -29.19
C ASN A 77 3.22 8.40 -28.73
N GLY A 78 3.04 7.28 -29.41
CA GLY A 78 3.64 5.99 -29.08
C GLY A 78 2.58 4.90 -29.15
N GLU A 79 3.02 3.67 -29.09
CA GLU A 79 2.12 2.51 -29.12
C GLU A 79 1.84 2.03 -27.70
N ILE A 80 0.58 1.83 -27.35
CA ILE A 80 0.16 1.31 -26.05
C ILE A 80 -0.15 -0.18 -26.21
N LYS A 81 0.68 -1.02 -25.59
CA LYS A 81 0.54 -2.49 -25.62
C LYS A 81 0.25 -3.03 -24.24
N ARG A 82 -0.32 -4.23 -24.16
CA ARG A 82 -0.43 -4.92 -22.86
C ARG A 82 0.95 -5.17 -22.28
N ALA A 83 1.08 -4.93 -20.98
CA ALA A 83 2.33 -5.10 -20.25
C ALA A 83 2.73 -6.57 -20.19
N GLU A 84 3.95 -6.87 -20.66
CA GLU A 84 4.54 -8.19 -20.51
C GLU A 84 5.08 -8.35 -19.08
N LYS A 85 4.23 -8.89 -18.17
CA LYS A 85 4.53 -8.96 -16.73
C LYS A 85 5.77 -9.80 -16.38
N ALA A 86 6.28 -10.61 -17.31
CA ALA A 86 7.58 -11.29 -17.15
C ALA A 86 8.77 -10.30 -17.11
N TYR A 87 8.62 -9.10 -17.70
CA TYR A 87 9.66 -8.07 -17.79
C TYR A 87 9.22 -6.72 -17.21
N ASN A 88 7.92 -6.54 -17.02
CA ASN A 88 7.33 -5.31 -16.52
C ASN A 88 6.81 -5.48 -15.08
N ASN A 89 7.48 -4.79 -14.15
CA ASN A 89 7.13 -4.79 -12.72
C ASN A 89 6.23 -3.60 -12.33
N THR A 90 5.80 -2.76 -13.26
CA THR A 90 4.85 -1.67 -12.98
C THR A 90 3.47 -2.25 -12.69
N LYS A 91 2.69 -1.52 -11.89
CA LYS A 91 1.32 -1.94 -11.53
C LYS A 91 0.39 -1.89 -12.74
N HIS A 92 0.65 -0.97 -13.67
CA HIS A 92 -0.17 -0.75 -14.87
C HIS A 92 -0.25 -1.97 -15.82
N ASP A 93 -1.44 -2.22 -16.39
CA ASP A 93 -1.72 -3.36 -17.28
C ASP A 93 -1.22 -3.17 -18.72
N TYR A 94 -0.82 -1.95 -19.05
CA TYR A 94 -0.25 -1.57 -20.33
C TYR A 94 1.15 -0.96 -20.18
N GLU A 95 1.90 -0.95 -21.26
CA GLU A 95 3.18 -0.27 -21.39
C GLU A 95 3.24 0.53 -22.69
N ILE A 96 4.07 1.57 -22.71
CA ILE A 96 4.28 2.43 -23.87
C ILE A 96 5.49 1.91 -24.65
N ILE A 97 5.33 1.71 -25.95
CA ILE A 97 6.46 1.51 -26.87
C ILE A 97 6.67 2.81 -27.62
N PHE A 98 7.83 3.43 -27.39
CA PHE A 98 8.24 4.60 -28.15
C PHE A 98 8.51 4.19 -29.59
N ASN A 99 8.11 5.06 -30.51
CA ASN A 99 8.31 4.87 -31.94
C ASN A 99 8.73 6.19 -32.58
N SER A 100 8.93 6.18 -33.90
CA SER A 100 9.37 7.35 -34.67
C SER A 100 8.46 8.58 -34.56
N SER A 101 7.18 8.41 -34.18
CA SER A 101 6.22 9.51 -33.98
C SER A 101 6.20 10.08 -32.55
N THR A 102 6.88 9.42 -31.60
CA THR A 102 6.92 9.87 -30.20
C THR A 102 7.68 11.19 -30.08
N ILE A 103 7.05 12.17 -29.46
CA ILE A 103 7.63 13.50 -29.17
C ILE A 103 7.81 13.62 -27.67
N ILE A 104 8.97 14.13 -27.22
CA ILE A 104 9.29 14.33 -25.81
C ILE A 104 9.76 15.77 -25.63
N GLU A 105 9.03 16.54 -24.84
CA GLU A 105 9.33 17.93 -24.54
C GLU A 105 9.58 18.05 -23.03
N ARG A 106 10.74 18.59 -22.64
CA ARG A 106 11.07 18.78 -21.22
C ARG A 106 10.17 19.85 -20.61
N CYS A 107 9.54 19.53 -19.50
CA CYS A 107 8.75 20.45 -18.70
C CYS A 107 9.60 21.10 -17.59
N GLY A 108 9.12 22.24 -17.11
CA GLY A 108 9.67 22.93 -15.95
C GLY A 108 9.27 22.29 -14.62
N VAL A 109 9.08 23.13 -13.60
CA VAL A 109 8.65 22.68 -12.27
C VAL A 109 7.19 22.22 -12.33
N THR A 110 6.91 21.04 -11.81
CA THR A 110 5.56 20.48 -11.65
C THR A 110 5.40 19.85 -10.26
N ASP A 111 4.16 19.57 -9.88
CA ASP A 111 3.78 18.88 -8.65
C ASP A 111 3.70 17.35 -8.82
N ILE A 112 4.31 16.81 -9.88
CA ILE A 112 4.39 15.35 -10.10
C ILE A 112 5.38 14.73 -9.11
N PRO A 113 5.00 13.66 -8.39
CA PRO A 113 5.86 13.02 -7.39
C PRO A 113 7.23 12.59 -7.94
N SER A 114 8.26 12.63 -7.08
CA SER A 114 9.60 12.10 -7.36
C SER A 114 9.82 10.69 -6.82
N HIS A 115 8.77 10.05 -6.32
CA HIS A 115 8.78 8.72 -5.74
C HIS A 115 7.60 7.91 -6.29
N PRO A 116 7.62 6.56 -6.19
CA PRO A 116 6.46 5.73 -6.52
C PRO A 116 5.21 6.13 -5.74
N GLN A 117 4.03 5.75 -6.20
CA GLN A 117 2.80 5.98 -5.45
C GLN A 117 2.85 5.26 -4.08
N LEU A 118 2.87 6.06 -3.01
CA LEU A 118 2.95 5.58 -1.65
C LEU A 118 1.54 5.26 -1.14
N LYS A 119 1.43 4.14 -0.43
CA LYS A 119 0.23 3.78 0.33
C LYS A 119 0.42 4.16 1.80
N THR A 120 -0.68 4.56 2.41
CA THR A 120 -0.74 4.81 3.86
C THR A 120 -0.50 3.51 4.62
N ILE A 121 -0.08 3.62 5.88
CA ILE A 121 0.15 2.45 6.71
C ILE A 121 -1.14 1.68 6.97
N GLU A 122 -2.29 2.35 7.07
CA GLU A 122 -3.59 1.69 7.19
C GLU A 122 -3.86 0.73 6.01
N ASN A 123 -3.45 1.08 4.79
CA ASN A 123 -3.66 0.22 3.62
C ASN A 123 -2.98 -1.15 3.76
N VAL A 124 -1.94 -1.29 4.59
CA VAL A 124 -1.30 -2.59 4.86
C VAL A 124 -2.32 -3.62 5.34
N PHE A 125 -3.27 -3.20 6.16
CA PHE A 125 -4.22 -4.11 6.81
C PHE A 125 -5.28 -4.65 5.85
N SER A 126 -5.58 -3.95 4.76
CA SER A 126 -6.51 -4.41 3.72
C SER A 126 -5.82 -5.13 2.55
N MET A 127 -4.49 -5.02 2.41
CA MET A 127 -3.76 -5.64 1.30
C MET A 127 -3.65 -7.16 1.40
N VAL A 128 -3.62 -7.81 0.23
CA VAL A 128 -3.47 -9.27 0.10
C VAL A 128 -2.04 -9.70 0.47
N LEU A 129 -1.90 -10.84 1.13
CA LEU A 129 -0.59 -11.39 1.51
C LEU A 129 0.27 -11.66 0.28
N ASN A 130 1.59 -11.57 0.44
CA ASN A 130 2.61 -11.72 -0.60
C ASN A 130 2.60 -10.66 -1.70
N THR A 131 1.76 -9.63 -1.61
CA THR A 131 1.83 -8.46 -2.49
C THR A 131 2.90 -7.47 -2.02
N LEU A 132 3.29 -6.57 -2.91
CA LEU A 132 4.28 -5.52 -2.63
C LEU A 132 3.59 -4.20 -2.31
N ILE A 133 4.11 -3.48 -1.33
CA ILE A 133 3.70 -2.14 -0.93
C ILE A 133 4.87 -1.16 -1.03
N ASP A 134 4.57 0.05 -1.49
CA ASP A 134 5.43 1.21 -1.38
C ASP A 134 4.82 2.10 -0.30
N THR A 135 5.55 2.45 0.75
CA THR A 135 5.03 3.23 1.87
C THR A 135 6.14 4.06 2.52
N ILE A 136 5.75 5.01 3.36
CA ILE A 136 6.64 5.88 4.10
C ILE A 136 6.03 6.14 5.47
N GLY A 137 6.88 6.32 6.47
CA GLY A 137 6.44 6.75 7.79
C GLY A 137 7.62 7.12 8.67
N ILE A 138 7.33 7.44 9.91
CA ILE A 138 8.33 7.78 10.92
C ILE A 138 8.59 6.57 11.81
N ILE A 139 9.87 6.38 12.11
CA ILE A 139 10.33 5.31 12.99
C ILE A 139 9.95 5.67 14.43
N ILE A 140 8.99 4.95 14.98
CA ILE A 140 8.55 5.11 16.38
C ILE A 140 9.44 4.30 17.32
N LYS A 141 9.92 3.15 16.85
CA LYS A 141 10.71 2.23 17.66
C LYS A 141 11.60 1.34 16.82
N ILE A 142 12.83 1.13 17.28
CA ILE A 142 13.75 0.15 16.71
C ILE A 142 13.98 -0.96 17.75
N GLU A 143 13.61 -2.20 17.42
CA GLU A 143 13.89 -3.33 18.31
C GLU A 143 15.35 -3.78 18.24
N GLN A 144 15.81 -4.47 19.28
CA GLN A 144 17.14 -5.08 19.30
C GLN A 144 17.28 -6.14 18.20
N LEU A 145 18.49 -6.25 17.66
CA LEU A 145 18.86 -7.29 16.69
C LEU A 145 18.70 -8.68 17.31
N LYS A 146 17.94 -9.54 16.65
CA LYS A 146 17.69 -10.93 17.06
C LYS A 146 18.36 -11.88 16.08
N THR A 147 18.82 -13.01 16.59
CA THR A 147 19.35 -14.11 15.77
C THR A 147 18.39 -15.28 15.86
N ILE A 148 17.90 -15.75 14.72
CA ILE A 148 16.90 -16.79 14.59
C ILE A 148 17.53 -17.96 13.83
N LYS A 149 17.38 -19.17 14.37
CA LYS A 149 17.71 -20.41 13.66
C LYS A 149 16.45 -21.00 13.07
N LYS A 150 16.48 -21.40 11.81
CA LYS A 150 15.34 -22.06 11.17
C LYS A 150 15.27 -23.51 11.67
N ASN A 151 14.15 -23.92 12.25
CA ASN A 151 13.95 -25.33 12.60
C ASN A 151 14.07 -26.16 11.31
N ASN A 152 14.97 -27.14 11.31
CA ASN A 152 15.31 -28.06 10.20
C ASN A 152 16.41 -27.61 9.23
N CYS A 153 17.07 -26.46 9.44
CA CYS A 153 18.28 -26.10 8.71
C CYS A 153 19.30 -25.45 9.66
N ASN A 154 20.60 -25.61 9.39
CA ASN A 154 21.64 -24.94 10.18
C ASN A 154 21.79 -23.44 9.83
N ASP A 155 20.87 -22.92 9.01
CA ASP A 155 20.83 -21.52 8.61
C ASP A 155 20.48 -20.60 9.78
N ILE A 156 21.30 -19.56 9.92
CA ILE A 156 21.15 -18.51 10.93
C ILE A 156 20.74 -17.23 10.22
N TYR A 157 19.62 -16.66 10.64
CA TYR A 157 19.09 -15.40 10.13
C TYR A 157 19.21 -14.33 11.20
N LYS A 158 19.59 -13.12 10.80
CA LYS A 158 19.49 -11.94 11.67
C LYS A 158 18.20 -11.21 11.34
N LEU A 159 17.50 -10.73 12.37
CA LEU A 159 16.22 -10.04 12.25
C LEU A 159 16.22 -8.80 13.13
N ARG A 160 15.72 -7.68 12.59
CA ARG A 160 15.45 -6.46 13.35
C ARG A 160 14.06 -5.95 12.99
N ASN A 161 13.21 -5.75 13.98
CA ASN A 161 11.89 -5.16 13.76
C ASN A 161 11.97 -3.64 13.99
N ILE A 162 11.25 -2.90 13.17
CA ILE A 162 11.07 -1.45 13.26
C ILE A 162 9.58 -1.17 13.26
N ILE A 163 9.11 -0.33 14.18
CA ILE A 163 7.73 0.14 14.19
C ILE A 163 7.69 1.44 13.40
N LEU A 164 7.05 1.40 12.24
CA LEU A 164 6.83 2.54 11.37
C LEU A 164 5.41 3.07 11.59
N ALA A 165 5.23 4.39 11.64
CA ALA A 165 3.91 5.00 11.82
C ALA A 165 3.71 6.26 10.97
N ASP A 166 2.46 6.54 10.67
CA ASP A 166 1.97 7.74 10.01
C ASP A 166 0.66 8.18 10.70
N SER A 167 -0.03 9.17 10.14
CA SER A 167 -1.29 9.67 10.69
C SER A 167 -2.44 8.65 10.67
N THR A 168 -2.33 7.58 9.90
CA THR A 168 -3.36 6.55 9.70
C THR A 168 -3.16 5.32 10.59
N GLY A 169 -1.91 5.03 11.00
CA GLY A 169 -1.64 3.92 11.89
C GLY A 169 -0.16 3.59 12.06
N SER A 170 0.10 2.38 12.57
CA SER A 170 1.46 1.87 12.76
C SER A 170 1.59 0.43 12.30
N VAL A 171 2.73 0.07 11.73
CA VAL A 171 3.02 -1.28 11.23
C VAL A 171 4.42 -1.72 11.63
N THR A 172 4.59 -3.03 11.89
CA THR A 172 5.92 -3.61 12.06
C THR A 172 6.57 -3.89 10.70
N VAL A 173 7.76 -3.35 10.51
CA VAL A 173 8.66 -3.62 9.38
C VAL A 173 9.75 -4.57 9.87
N THR A 174 9.92 -5.69 9.18
CA THR A 174 10.94 -6.70 9.50
C THR A 174 12.10 -6.58 8.52
N LEU A 175 13.27 -6.21 9.05
CA LEU A 175 14.55 -6.26 8.34
C LEU A 175 15.24 -7.61 8.56
N TRP A 176 16.00 -8.06 7.57
CA TRP A 176 16.71 -9.33 7.59
C TRP A 176 18.21 -9.14 7.35
N ASN A 177 19.04 -10.05 7.87
CA ASN A 177 20.46 -10.19 7.55
C ASN A 177 21.25 -8.87 7.52
N THR A 178 21.71 -8.45 6.35
CA THR A 178 22.51 -7.23 6.13
C THR A 178 21.69 -6.00 6.46
N GLU A 179 20.47 -5.89 5.94
CA GLU A 179 19.55 -4.79 6.23
C GLU A 179 19.25 -4.69 7.73
N ALA A 180 19.13 -5.83 8.43
CA ALA A 180 18.95 -5.84 9.87
C ALA A 180 20.21 -5.43 10.64
N THR A 181 21.40 -5.78 10.17
CA THR A 181 22.66 -5.49 10.87
C THR A 181 23.09 -4.05 10.68
N ASP A 182 23.00 -3.58 9.44
CA ASP A 182 23.57 -2.32 8.96
C ASP A 182 22.54 -1.18 8.96
N CYS A 183 21.33 -1.43 9.49
CA CYS A 183 20.32 -0.40 9.66
C CYS A 183 20.84 0.73 10.56
N ASN A 184 21.28 1.81 9.92
CA ASN A 184 21.70 3.06 10.52
C ASN A 184 20.53 4.06 10.47
N ALA A 185 19.59 3.88 11.38
CA ALA A 185 18.42 4.75 11.54
C ALA A 185 18.15 4.96 13.03
N SER A 186 17.48 6.05 13.37
CA SER A 186 17.10 6.44 14.72
C SER A 186 15.59 6.58 14.85
N GLU A 187 15.08 6.51 16.08
CA GLU A 187 13.70 6.90 16.36
C GLU A 187 13.50 8.38 15.98
N GLY A 188 12.39 8.69 15.31
CA GLY A 188 12.11 9.99 14.73
C GLY A 188 12.56 10.18 13.28
N ASP A 189 13.45 9.32 12.75
CA ASP A 189 13.80 9.34 11.33
C ASP A 189 12.60 8.93 10.47
N ILE A 190 12.56 9.46 9.25
CA ILE A 190 11.62 9.05 8.22
C ILE A 190 12.22 7.88 7.46
N MET A 191 11.43 6.83 7.26
CA MET A 191 11.84 5.68 6.47
C MET A 191 10.83 5.47 5.34
N SER A 192 11.32 5.47 4.10
CA SER A 192 10.55 4.95 2.96
C SER A 192 10.91 3.50 2.69
N ILE A 193 9.92 2.74 2.25
CA ILE A 193 10.05 1.34 1.88
C ILE A 193 9.36 1.17 0.53
N ILE A 194 10.15 0.90 -0.51
CA ILE A 194 9.66 0.63 -1.85
C ILE A 194 9.76 -0.88 -2.09
N GLY A 195 8.65 -1.51 -2.49
CA GLY A 195 8.58 -2.94 -2.74
C GLY A 195 8.71 -3.80 -1.47
N GLY A 196 8.15 -3.34 -0.35
CA GLY A 196 8.04 -4.15 0.88
C GLY A 196 7.00 -5.25 0.72
N LYS A 197 7.25 -6.47 1.22
CA LYS A 197 6.33 -7.60 1.04
C LYS A 197 5.36 -7.70 2.21
N ILE A 198 4.05 -7.72 1.94
CA ILE A 198 3.03 -7.96 2.97
C ILE A 198 3.07 -9.42 3.40
N ILE A 199 3.28 -9.65 4.70
CA ILE A 199 3.29 -10.98 5.31
C ILE A 199 2.35 -11.02 6.51
N ASP A 200 1.92 -12.22 6.89
CA ASP A 200 1.32 -12.48 8.19
C ASP A 200 2.34 -13.20 9.07
N PHE A 201 2.47 -12.74 10.32
CA PHE A 201 3.20 -13.49 11.33
C PHE A 201 2.45 -13.43 12.66
N LYS A 202 1.97 -14.59 13.10
CA LYS A 202 1.14 -14.75 14.31
C LYS A 202 -0.15 -13.93 14.24
N ASN A 203 -0.84 -13.98 13.10
CA ASN A 203 -2.10 -13.27 12.84
C ASN A 203 -1.97 -11.74 12.89
N VAL A 204 -0.76 -11.22 12.68
CA VAL A 204 -0.48 -9.78 12.58
C VAL A 204 0.18 -9.54 11.24
N LYS A 205 -0.42 -8.64 10.44
CA LYS A 205 0.17 -8.19 9.18
C LYS A 205 1.40 -7.33 9.44
N LYS A 206 2.45 -7.60 8.68
CA LYS A 206 3.75 -6.91 8.74
C LYS A 206 4.26 -6.65 7.33
N ILE A 207 5.20 -5.73 7.24
CA ILE A 207 5.99 -5.51 6.02
C ILE A 207 7.32 -6.24 6.20
N SER A 208 7.60 -7.23 5.36
CA SER A 208 8.92 -7.84 5.29
C SER A 208 9.73 -7.19 4.20
N VAL A 209 10.92 -6.70 4.54
CA VAL A 209 11.90 -6.25 3.55
C VAL A 209 12.51 -7.49 2.90
N THR A 210 12.62 -7.46 1.57
CA THR A 210 13.25 -8.52 0.78
C THR A 210 14.42 -7.94 -0.01
N GLY A 211 15.22 -8.77 -0.67
CA GLY A 211 16.34 -8.30 -1.50
C GLY A 211 15.93 -7.42 -2.70
N SER A 212 14.64 -7.38 -3.04
CA SER A 212 14.10 -6.47 -4.06
C SER A 212 13.56 -5.16 -3.48
N SER A 213 13.40 -5.07 -2.16
CA SER A 213 12.94 -3.86 -1.48
C SER A 213 14.03 -2.80 -1.48
N LYS A 214 13.65 -1.53 -1.54
CA LYS A 214 14.55 -0.40 -1.32
C LYS A 214 14.12 0.37 -0.09
N ILE A 215 15.06 0.65 0.77
CA ILE A 215 14.86 1.47 1.97
C ILE A 215 15.66 2.74 1.79
N GLU A 216 15.05 3.88 2.09
CA GLU A 216 15.72 5.17 2.16
C GLU A 216 15.38 5.84 3.49
N ILE A 217 16.41 6.29 4.20
CA ILE A 217 16.27 7.02 5.47
C ILE A 217 16.35 8.51 5.17
N ASN A 218 15.39 9.26 5.70
CA ASN A 218 15.20 10.69 5.51
C ASN A 218 15.20 11.09 4.01
N PRO A 219 14.33 10.48 3.17
CA PRO A 219 14.21 10.86 1.78
C PRO A 219 13.77 12.33 1.66
N TYR A 220 14.23 13.03 0.62
CA TYR A 220 13.86 14.42 0.38
C TYR A 220 12.64 14.51 -0.55
N TRP A 221 11.44 14.30 -0.01
CA TRP A 221 10.15 14.40 -0.73
C TRP A 221 9.20 15.38 -0.04
N ASN A 222 8.26 15.98 -0.78
CA ASN A 222 7.35 17.00 -0.22
C ASN A 222 6.48 16.44 0.91
N GLU A 223 6.02 15.20 0.73
CA GLU A 223 5.19 14.42 1.65
C GLU A 223 5.86 14.18 3.01
N THR A 224 7.19 14.32 3.09
CA THR A 224 7.92 14.19 4.35
C THR A 224 7.66 15.35 5.33
N LEU A 225 7.29 16.52 4.83
CA LEU A 225 6.98 17.69 5.67
C LEU A 225 5.72 17.46 6.51
N ASP A 226 4.71 16.85 5.91
CA ASP A 226 3.46 16.52 6.59
C ASP A 226 3.69 15.45 7.67
N LEU A 227 4.49 14.43 7.36
CA LEU A 227 4.89 13.40 8.33
C LEU A 227 5.63 14.00 9.53
N GLN A 228 6.62 14.87 9.30
CA GLN A 228 7.36 15.52 10.39
C GLN A 228 6.44 16.36 11.27
N SER A 229 5.51 17.10 10.65
CA SER A 229 4.54 17.92 11.36
C SER A 229 3.62 17.07 12.23
N TRP A 230 3.11 15.96 11.68
CA TRP A 230 2.33 14.99 12.42
C TRP A 230 3.09 14.39 13.61
N TYR A 231 4.35 14.00 13.41
CA TYR A 231 5.14 13.37 14.47
C TYR A 231 5.46 14.32 15.63
N LYS A 232 5.74 15.60 15.35
CA LYS A 232 5.91 16.61 16.40
C LYS A 232 4.68 16.72 17.29
N GLU A 233 3.48 16.71 16.70
CA GLU A 233 2.22 16.72 17.46
C GLU A 233 1.98 15.41 18.21
N PHE A 234 2.34 14.28 17.61
CA PHE A 234 2.28 12.96 18.26
C PHE A 234 3.20 12.90 19.50
N GLU A 235 4.45 13.36 19.39
CA GLU A 235 5.39 13.41 20.51
C GLU A 235 4.92 14.35 21.61
N LYS A 236 4.42 15.53 21.25
CA LYS A 236 3.86 16.47 22.23
C LYS A 236 2.72 15.84 23.03
N LYS A 237 1.79 15.14 22.36
CA LYS A 237 0.71 14.41 23.04
C LYS A 237 1.23 13.29 23.93
N LYS A 238 2.22 12.53 23.47
CA LYS A 238 2.87 11.47 24.25
C LYS A 238 3.54 12.03 25.51
N LEU A 239 4.26 13.16 25.40
CA LEU A 239 4.90 13.84 26.53
C LEU A 239 3.87 14.42 27.51
N LEU A 240 2.79 15.02 27.01
CA LEU A 240 1.69 15.49 27.86
C LEU A 240 1.08 14.34 28.66
N ASN A 241 0.80 13.21 28.02
CA ASN A 241 0.30 12.02 28.70
C ASN A 241 1.29 11.49 29.76
N LEU A 242 2.59 11.46 29.45
CA LEU A 242 3.64 11.06 30.40
C LEU A 242 3.76 12.03 31.58
N SER A 243 3.62 13.33 31.34
CA SER A 243 3.68 14.36 32.38
C SER A 243 2.46 14.33 33.31
N GLN A 244 1.27 14.02 32.78
CA GLN A 244 0.07 13.79 33.60
C GLN A 244 0.24 12.55 34.50
N VAL A 245 0.95 11.52 34.02
CA VAL A 245 1.29 10.33 34.81
C VAL A 245 2.38 10.64 35.85
N SER A 246 3.37 11.50 35.55
CA SER A 246 4.45 11.81 36.51
C SER A 246 4.01 12.77 37.62
N VAL A 247 3.16 13.76 37.32
CA VAL A 247 2.61 14.69 38.32
C VAL A 247 1.68 13.96 39.31
N GLY A 248 1.06 12.84 38.90
CA GLY A 248 0.25 11.98 39.76
C GLY A 248 0.98 11.22 40.87
N SER A 249 2.30 11.39 41.03
CA SER A 249 3.10 10.68 42.04
C SER A 249 3.74 11.55 43.13
N GLN A 250 3.56 12.88 43.10
CA GLN A 250 4.16 13.80 44.10
C GLN A 250 3.20 14.78 44.79
N GLU A 251 1.90 14.78 44.48
CA GLU A 251 0.90 15.67 45.15
C GLU A 251 -0.17 14.94 45.98
N LEU A 252 0.07 13.68 46.39
CA LEU A 252 -0.90 12.86 47.16
C LEU A 252 -0.73 12.93 48.69
N HIS A 253 -0.73 14.12 49.30
CA HIS A 253 -0.91 14.15 50.76
C HIS A 253 -1.71 15.34 51.33
N MET A 254 -2.28 16.24 50.52
CA MET A 254 -3.06 17.33 51.14
C MET A 254 -4.29 17.84 50.39
N PHE A 255 -4.69 17.20 49.29
CA PHE A 255 -5.89 17.61 48.53
C PHE A 255 -6.87 16.45 48.21
N GLU A 256 -6.57 15.23 48.67
CA GLU A 256 -7.31 14.00 48.31
C GLU A 256 -8.69 13.80 48.96
N ILE A 257 -9.12 14.64 49.90
CA ILE A 257 -10.39 14.39 50.61
C ILE A 257 -11.62 14.98 49.88
N SER A 258 -11.46 15.96 48.98
CA SER A 258 -12.63 16.64 48.37
C SER A 258 -12.93 16.33 46.91
N GLN A 259 -11.96 15.88 46.10
CA GLN A 259 -12.16 15.61 44.65
C GLN A 259 -12.36 14.12 44.31
N SER A 260 -11.96 13.20 45.19
CA SER A 260 -12.10 11.75 45.00
C SER A 260 -13.55 11.27 44.88
N ASN A 261 -14.51 12.01 45.44
CA ASN A 261 -15.93 11.67 45.34
C ASN A 261 -16.59 12.08 44.02
N ARG A 262 -15.97 12.94 43.18
CA ARG A 262 -16.57 13.37 41.90
C ARG A 262 -16.06 12.55 40.71
N ASN A 263 -14.75 12.27 40.66
CA ASN A 263 -14.16 11.53 39.54
C ASN A 263 -14.48 10.03 39.58
N THR A 264 -14.60 9.43 40.77
CA THR A 264 -15.01 8.01 40.92
C THR A 264 -16.39 7.77 40.29
N THR A 265 -17.32 8.71 40.50
CA THR A 265 -18.69 8.63 39.93
C THR A 265 -18.71 8.79 38.41
N GLU A 266 -17.76 9.53 37.83
CA GLU A 266 -17.69 9.77 36.39
C GLU A 266 -17.04 8.58 35.65
N TYR A 267 -15.99 7.99 36.22
CA TYR A 267 -15.40 6.74 35.70
C TYR A 267 -16.35 5.56 35.79
N GLU A 268 -17.12 5.42 36.88
CA GLU A 268 -18.15 4.38 37.01
C GLU A 268 -19.26 4.54 35.95
N ARG A 269 -19.64 5.77 35.60
CA ARG A 269 -20.61 6.05 34.52
C ARG A 269 -20.06 5.68 33.15
N ILE A 270 -18.79 5.97 32.86
CA ILE A 270 -18.15 5.61 31.58
C ILE A 270 -18.03 4.09 31.45
N LEU A 271 -17.67 3.38 32.52
CA LEU A 271 -17.64 1.91 32.55
C LEU A 271 -19.03 1.29 32.38
N GLN A 272 -20.07 1.87 32.98
CA GLN A 272 -21.45 1.43 32.75
C GLN A 272 -21.91 1.69 31.32
N GLN A 273 -21.59 2.85 30.75
CA GLN A 273 -21.96 3.19 29.38
C GLN A 273 -21.30 2.24 28.37
N ASN A 274 -20.00 1.99 28.52
CA ASN A 274 -19.29 1.04 27.65
C ASN A 274 -19.86 -0.39 27.74
N LYS A 275 -20.27 -0.81 28.95
CA LYS A 275 -20.90 -2.13 29.16
C LYS A 275 -22.30 -2.21 28.52
N ILE A 276 -23.06 -1.13 28.56
CA ILE A 276 -24.37 -1.03 27.88
C ILE A 276 -24.19 -1.09 26.36
N ASP A 277 -23.19 -0.39 25.83
CA ASP A 277 -22.91 -0.37 24.39
C ASP A 277 -22.46 -1.76 23.90
N GLU A 278 -21.66 -2.49 24.68
CA GLU A 278 -21.21 -3.85 24.37
C GLU A 278 -22.37 -4.87 24.39
N ASP A 279 -23.30 -4.77 25.35
CA ASP A 279 -24.52 -5.58 25.39
C ASP A 279 -25.46 -5.27 24.20
N LEU A 280 -25.56 -4.00 23.81
CA LEU A 280 -26.39 -3.58 22.67
C LEU A 280 -25.83 -4.11 21.34
N ILE A 281 -24.51 -4.05 21.15
CA ILE A 281 -23.81 -4.64 20.00
C ILE A 281 -24.02 -6.16 19.96
N SER A 282 -23.85 -6.83 21.11
CA SER A 282 -24.03 -8.28 21.23
C SER A 282 -25.46 -8.72 20.90
N LYS A 283 -26.46 -7.97 21.36
CA LYS A 283 -27.88 -8.21 21.05
C LYS A 283 -28.16 -8.02 19.55
N ARG A 284 -27.61 -6.98 18.92
CA ARG A 284 -27.80 -6.72 17.49
C ARG A 284 -27.14 -7.79 16.62
N LEU A 285 -25.97 -8.30 17.02
CA LEU A 285 -25.31 -9.42 16.33
C LEU A 285 -26.14 -10.70 16.39
N LEU A 286 -26.79 -10.98 17.51
CA LEU A 286 -27.68 -12.14 17.64
C LEU A 286 -28.91 -12.02 16.72
N GLU A 287 -29.55 -10.85 16.69
CA GLU A 287 -30.67 -10.56 15.79
C GLU A 287 -30.30 -10.75 14.31
N LEU A 288 -29.14 -10.25 13.91
CA LEU A 288 -28.64 -10.40 12.54
C LEU A 288 -28.39 -11.87 12.16
N ASN A 289 -27.90 -12.67 13.11
CA ASN A 289 -27.64 -14.08 12.89
C ASN A 289 -28.95 -14.88 12.74
N ASP A 290 -29.99 -14.52 13.50
CA ASP A 290 -31.33 -15.10 13.37
C ASP A 290 -31.98 -14.70 12.04
N GLU A 291 -31.85 -13.43 11.62
CA GLU A 291 -32.28 -12.95 10.30
C GLU A 291 -31.57 -13.71 9.16
N GLU A 292 -30.26 -13.92 9.27
CA GLU A 292 -29.48 -14.68 8.28
C GLU A 292 -29.97 -16.14 8.20
N HIS A 293 -30.25 -16.78 9.34
CA HIS A 293 -30.80 -18.14 9.39
C HIS A 293 -32.18 -18.23 8.74
N LYS A 294 -33.05 -17.23 8.96
CA LYS A 294 -34.36 -17.16 8.33
C LYS A 294 -34.25 -17.04 6.81
N ILE A 295 -33.38 -16.15 6.32
CA ILE A 295 -33.13 -15.96 4.88
C ILE A 295 -32.58 -17.24 4.24
N LYS A 296 -31.66 -17.96 4.92
CA LYS A 296 -31.14 -19.24 4.43
C LYS A 296 -32.24 -20.29 4.27
N THR A 297 -33.15 -20.36 5.24
CA THR A 297 -34.30 -21.28 5.21
C THR A 297 -35.26 -20.94 4.06
N GLU A 298 -35.63 -19.66 3.92
CA GLU A 298 -36.50 -19.20 2.83
C GLU A 298 -35.89 -19.46 1.44
N ARG A 299 -34.57 -19.29 1.29
CA ARG A 299 -33.85 -19.63 0.06
C ARG A 299 -33.90 -21.13 -0.25
N ALA A 300 -33.79 -21.99 0.76
CA ALA A 300 -33.90 -23.43 0.58
C ALA A 300 -35.31 -23.82 0.09
N ASP A 301 -36.36 -23.28 0.71
CA ASP A 301 -37.75 -23.53 0.32
C ASP A 301 -38.06 -23.06 -1.10
N LEU A 302 -37.56 -21.87 -1.48
CA LEU A 302 -37.68 -21.36 -2.85
C LEU A 302 -36.99 -22.27 -3.87
N ASN A 303 -35.82 -22.82 -3.53
CA ASN A 303 -35.11 -23.77 -4.39
C ASN A 303 -35.90 -25.08 -4.57
N PHE A 304 -36.49 -25.63 -3.50
CA PHE A 304 -37.36 -26.81 -3.59
C PHE A 304 -38.59 -26.54 -4.45
N LYS A 305 -39.25 -25.38 -4.28
CA LYS A 305 -40.42 -25.00 -5.08
C LYS A 305 -40.07 -24.85 -6.57
N LYS A 306 -38.91 -24.27 -6.87
CA LYS A 306 -38.39 -24.14 -8.24
C LYS A 306 -38.14 -25.51 -8.87
N GLN A 307 -37.57 -26.45 -8.12
CA GLN A 307 -37.31 -27.80 -8.60
C GLN A 307 -38.62 -28.57 -8.89
N ARG A 308 -39.61 -28.48 -7.99
CA ARG A 308 -40.92 -29.09 -8.20
C ARG A 308 -41.64 -28.54 -9.44
N LEU A 309 -41.64 -27.22 -9.64
CA LEU A 309 -42.22 -26.60 -10.82
C LEU A 309 -41.49 -27.00 -12.12
N SER A 310 -40.19 -27.26 -12.06
CA SER A 310 -39.42 -27.78 -13.20
C SER A 310 -39.89 -29.18 -13.59
N ILE A 311 -40.05 -30.08 -12.61
CA ILE A 311 -40.52 -31.45 -12.82
C ILE A 311 -41.95 -31.46 -13.38
N GLU A 312 -42.83 -30.62 -12.83
CA GLU A 312 -44.22 -30.52 -13.31
C GLU A 312 -44.30 -29.99 -14.75
N ARG A 313 -43.45 -29.01 -15.11
CA ARG A 313 -43.32 -28.52 -16.50
C ARG A 313 -42.84 -29.61 -17.46
N GLU A 314 -41.88 -30.43 -17.06
CA GLU A 314 -41.39 -31.56 -17.86
C GLU A 314 -42.47 -32.62 -18.05
N SER A 315 -43.23 -32.94 -16.99
CA SER A 315 -44.36 -33.87 -17.06
C SER A 315 -45.46 -33.39 -18.01
N ILE A 316 -45.83 -32.10 -17.96
CA ILE A 316 -46.84 -31.52 -18.86
C ILE A 316 -46.36 -31.55 -20.31
N LYS A 317 -45.09 -31.23 -20.58
CA LYS A 317 -44.52 -31.35 -21.94
C LYS A 317 -44.63 -32.77 -22.48
N SER A 318 -44.29 -33.77 -21.68
CA SER A 318 -44.36 -35.18 -22.10
C SER A 318 -45.79 -35.68 -22.39
N HIS A 319 -46.81 -35.05 -21.77
CA HIS A 319 -48.23 -35.36 -22.02
C HIS A 319 -48.81 -34.64 -23.24
N LEU A 320 -48.22 -33.53 -23.68
CA LEU A 320 -48.63 -32.80 -24.88
C LEU A 320 -47.97 -33.35 -26.16
N GLU A 321 -46.90 -34.14 -26.01
CA GLU A 321 -46.15 -34.77 -27.10
C GLU A 321 -46.63 -36.21 -27.41
N ASN A 322 -47.64 -36.72 -26.69
CA ASN A 322 -48.35 -37.98 -26.96
C ASN A 322 -49.79 -37.71 -27.39
#